data_AF-A0A7S1ZFB7-F1
#
_entry.id   AF-A0A7S1ZFB7-F1
#
_cell.length_a   1.000
_cell.length_b   1.000
_cell.length_c   1.000
_cell.angle_alpha   90.00
_cell.angle_beta   90.00
_cell.angle_gamma   90.00
#
_symmetry.space_group_name_H-M   'P 1'
#
loop_
_entity.id
_entity.type
_entity.pdbx_description
1 polymer ?
#
loop_
_entity_poly.entity_id
_entity_poly.type
_entity_poly.pdbx_seq_one_letter_code
_entity_poly.pdbx_strand_id
1 'polypeptide(L)'
;GLLSPRDVTNLVRLLGARGAHASMLRALRALTLAPGDLLGASIDPASLARAQRGAASAVFGYTAAVASLSSSPNPEVRNSAPPLLDEMDRRGVTPSTYTFTALLLGVQTAGEAVGVLDRARAYEGPVEVDVHLYNAAVHACARDSTNSGWQTALALLRTMRRDGVQPDGRTYGSLMHACARAGQARVALSLLDEMKARGSDLAGGIDAKAWGAALRACAKVGDYERA
;
A
#
# COMPACT_ATOMS: atom_id res chain seq x y z
N GLY A 1 -10.48 -4.87 -32.61
CA GLY A 1 -11.34 -5.14 -31.45
C GLY A 1 -10.70 -4.53 -30.23
N LEU A 2 -11.42 -3.66 -29.52
CA LEU A 2 -10.93 -3.06 -28.27
C LEU A 2 -10.89 -4.14 -27.18
N LEU A 3 -9.75 -4.27 -26.50
CA LEU A 3 -9.55 -5.17 -25.37
C LEU A 3 -10.55 -4.81 -24.25
N SER A 4 -11.18 -5.80 -23.62
CA SER A 4 -12.04 -5.52 -22.48
C SER A 4 -11.21 -5.02 -21.29
N PRO A 5 -11.80 -4.29 -20.32
CA PRO A 5 -11.11 -3.85 -19.11
C PRO A 5 -10.39 -4.96 -18.34
N ARG A 6 -10.95 -6.17 -18.38
CA ARG A 6 -10.34 -7.37 -17.81
C ARG A 6 -9.11 -7.81 -18.59
N ASP A 7 -9.17 -7.78 -19.92
CA ASP A 7 -8.04 -8.14 -20.78
C ASP A 7 -6.89 -7.15 -20.64
N VAL A 8 -7.19 -5.85 -20.45
CA VAL A 8 -6.18 -4.82 -20.17
C VAL A 8 -5.48 -5.08 -18.84
N THR A 9 -6.26 -5.35 -17.78
CA THR A 9 -5.69 -5.66 -16.46
C THR A 9 -4.86 -6.95 -16.51
N ASN A 10 -5.32 -7.97 -17.23
CA ASN A 10 -4.60 -9.23 -17.39
C ASN A 10 -3.31 -9.04 -18.20
N LEU A 11 -3.32 -8.23 -19.26
CA LEU A 11 -2.13 -7.92 -20.05
C LEU A 11 -1.10 -7.15 -19.23
N VAL A 12 -1.52 -6.12 -18.49
CA VAL A 12 -0.65 -5.36 -17.59
C VAL A 12 -0.04 -6.27 -16.52
N ARG A 13 -0.84 -7.13 -15.89
CA ARG A 13 -0.35 -8.10 -14.90
C ARG A 13 0.63 -9.10 -15.50
N LEU A 14 0.35 -9.62 -16.70
CA LEU A 14 1.21 -10.57 -17.40
C LEU A 14 2.55 -9.95 -17.78
N LEU A 15 2.54 -8.73 -18.34
CA LEU A 15 3.76 -8.01 -18.69
C LEU A 15 4.56 -7.62 -17.45
N GLY A 16 3.88 -7.21 -16.39
CA GLY A 16 4.47 -6.95 -15.08
C GLY A 16 5.13 -8.18 -14.46
N ALA A 17 4.46 -9.33 -14.49
CA ALA A 17 5.00 -10.61 -14.01
C ALA A 17 6.21 -11.09 -14.82
N ARG A 18 6.29 -10.72 -16.10
CA ARG A 18 7.43 -11.02 -16.99
C ARG A 18 8.56 -9.99 -16.89
N GLY A 19 8.46 -9.00 -16.01
CA GLY A 19 9.44 -7.92 -15.89
C GLY A 19 9.47 -6.96 -17.09
N ALA A 20 8.51 -7.07 -18.02
CA ALA A 20 8.43 -6.24 -19.22
C ALA A 20 7.76 -4.88 -18.92
N HIS A 21 8.25 -4.17 -17.90
CA HIS A 21 7.63 -2.98 -17.34
C HIS A 21 7.50 -1.82 -18.35
N ALA A 22 8.47 -1.64 -19.26
CA ALA A 22 8.38 -0.63 -20.32
C ALA A 22 7.25 -0.93 -21.32
N SER A 23 7.08 -2.20 -21.70
CA SER A 23 5.99 -2.63 -22.59
C SER A 23 4.63 -2.57 -21.88
N MET A 24 4.60 -2.88 -20.59
CA MET A 24 3.43 -2.71 -19.72
C MET A 24 2.96 -1.24 -19.71
N LEU A 25 3.86 -0.29 -19.46
CA LEU A 25 3.54 1.14 -19.44
C LEU A 25 3.12 1.67 -20.81
N ARG A 26 3.77 1.23 -21.89
CA ARG A 26 3.35 1.58 -23.26
C ARG A 26 1.93 1.09 -23.55
N ALA A 27 1.61 -0.16 -23.20
CA ALA A 27 0.27 -0.71 -23.36
C ALA A 27 -0.76 0.07 -22.54
N LEU A 28 -0.48 0.34 -21.27
CA LEU A 28 -1.35 1.13 -20.40
C LEU A 28 -1.61 2.53 -20.96
N ARG A 29 -0.57 3.23 -21.42
CA ARG A 29 -0.66 4.60 -21.95
C ARG A 29 -1.40 4.69 -23.28
N ALA A 30 -1.22 3.69 -24.15
CA ALA A 30 -1.94 3.60 -25.42
C ALA A 30 -3.43 3.34 -25.22
N LEU A 31 -3.80 2.62 -24.16
CA LEU A 31 -5.19 2.27 -23.86
C LEU A 31 -5.93 3.34 -23.05
N THR A 32 -5.20 4.29 -22.46
CA THR A 32 -5.73 5.40 -21.65
C THR A 32 -5.57 6.75 -22.36
N LEU A 33 -5.49 6.74 -23.70
CA LEU A 33 -5.50 7.96 -24.51
C LEU A 33 -6.70 8.83 -24.13
N ALA A 34 -6.42 10.11 -23.85
CA ALA A 34 -7.40 11.05 -23.35
C ALA A 34 -8.53 11.25 -24.40
N PRO A 35 -9.80 11.32 -23.98
CA PRO A 35 -10.92 11.73 -24.83
C PRO A 35 -10.90 13.24 -25.15
N GLY A 36 -9.73 13.90 -25.11
CA GLY A 36 -9.57 15.31 -25.46
C GLY A 36 -9.88 15.61 -26.93
N ASP A 37 -9.94 14.58 -27.79
CA ASP A 37 -10.40 14.69 -29.18
C ASP A 37 -11.94 14.64 -29.33
N LEU A 38 -12.70 14.49 -28.22
CA LEU A 38 -14.17 14.44 -28.24
C LEU A 38 -14.84 15.76 -27.81
N LEU A 39 -14.09 16.86 -27.75
CA LEU A 39 -14.64 18.20 -27.55
C LEU A 39 -15.43 18.64 -28.79
N GLY A 40 -16.71 18.30 -28.84
CA GLY A 40 -17.61 18.86 -29.87
C GLY A 40 -19.04 18.33 -29.97
N ALA A 41 -19.43 17.24 -29.30
CA ALA A 41 -20.78 16.68 -29.46
C ALA A 41 -21.43 16.32 -28.12
N SER A 42 -22.73 16.62 -28.00
CA SER A 42 -23.55 16.26 -26.84
C SER A 42 -23.32 14.80 -26.45
N ILE A 43 -22.85 14.57 -25.23
CA ILE A 43 -22.48 13.23 -24.77
C ILE A 43 -23.76 12.45 -24.49
N ASP A 44 -24.11 11.52 -25.37
CA ASP A 44 -25.23 10.60 -25.13
C ASP A 44 -24.93 9.66 -23.93
N PRO A 45 -25.95 9.11 -23.26
CA PRO A 45 -25.75 8.23 -22.08
C PRO A 45 -24.90 6.99 -22.35
N ALA A 46 -24.86 6.48 -23.58
CA ALA A 46 -24.02 5.33 -23.93
C ALA A 46 -22.56 5.75 -24.10
N SER A 47 -22.29 6.95 -24.60
CA SER A 47 -20.96 7.57 -24.69
C SER A 47 -20.42 7.94 -23.31
N LEU A 48 -21.26 8.42 -22.40
CA LEU A 48 -20.93 8.61 -20.98
C LEU A 48 -20.65 7.27 -20.28
N ALA A 49 -21.47 6.25 -20.50
CA ALA A 49 -21.24 4.91 -19.93
C ALA A 49 -19.98 4.24 -20.49
N ARG A 50 -19.63 4.47 -21.78
CA ARG A 50 -18.36 4.02 -22.38
C ARG A 50 -17.17 4.77 -21.78
N ALA A 51 -17.28 6.08 -21.59
CA ALA A 51 -16.24 6.90 -20.94
C ALA A 51 -16.01 6.47 -19.49
N GLN A 52 -17.08 6.24 -18.71
CA GLN A 52 -17.01 5.75 -17.33
C GLN A 52 -16.41 4.33 -17.25
N ARG A 53 -16.77 3.42 -18.18
CA ARG A 53 -16.14 2.08 -18.27
C ARG A 53 -14.65 2.17 -18.64
N GLY A 54 -14.27 3.10 -19.53
CA GLY A 54 -12.88 3.38 -19.88
C GLY A 54 -12.08 3.93 -18.69
N ALA A 55 -12.66 4.87 -17.95
CA ALA A 55 -12.05 5.44 -16.75
C ALA A 55 -11.85 4.39 -15.64
N ALA A 56 -12.85 3.56 -15.36
CA ALA A 56 -12.72 2.45 -14.39
C ALA A 56 -11.63 1.45 -14.82
N SER A 57 -11.59 1.09 -16.11
CA SER A 57 -10.53 0.25 -16.69
C SER A 57 -9.13 0.87 -16.52
N ALA A 58 -9.03 2.20 -16.64
CA ALA A 58 -7.78 2.91 -16.47
C ALA A 58 -7.31 2.86 -15.02
N VAL A 59 -8.20 3.10 -14.04
CA VAL A 59 -7.86 3.00 -12.60
C VAL A 59 -7.30 1.61 -12.26
N PHE A 60 -7.94 0.53 -12.73
CA PHE A 60 -7.46 -0.83 -12.50
C PHE A 60 -6.12 -1.11 -13.18
N GLY A 61 -5.94 -0.64 -14.43
CA GLY A 61 -4.69 -0.78 -15.17
C GLY A 61 -3.53 -0.05 -14.49
N TYR A 62 -3.73 1.20 -14.08
CA TYR A 62 -2.74 1.98 -13.35
C TYR A 62 -2.43 1.37 -11.98
N THR A 63 -3.45 0.95 -11.22
CA THR A 63 -3.24 0.29 -9.92
C THR A 63 -2.44 -1.02 -10.08
N ALA A 64 -2.72 -1.81 -11.11
CA ALA A 64 -1.96 -3.02 -11.40
C ALA A 64 -0.51 -2.71 -11.82
N ALA A 65 -0.28 -1.66 -12.60
CA ALA A 65 1.05 -1.21 -12.98
C ALA A 65 1.85 -0.72 -11.77
N VAL A 66 1.24 0.12 -10.91
CA VAL A 66 1.82 0.58 -9.64
C VAL A 66 2.21 -0.61 -8.77
N ALA A 67 1.31 -1.59 -8.59
CA ALA A 67 1.61 -2.79 -7.81
C ALA A 67 2.78 -3.58 -8.40
N SER A 68 2.79 -3.80 -9.72
CA SER A 68 3.86 -4.54 -10.38
C SER A 68 5.22 -3.85 -10.30
N LEU A 69 5.26 -2.53 -10.47
CA LEU A 69 6.49 -1.74 -10.35
C LEU A 69 6.98 -1.75 -8.90
N SER A 70 6.08 -1.52 -7.95
CA SER A 70 6.38 -1.46 -6.52
C SER A 70 6.86 -2.80 -5.96
N SER A 71 6.37 -3.93 -6.49
CA SER A 71 6.83 -5.26 -6.10
C SER A 71 8.13 -5.70 -6.77
N SER A 72 8.69 -4.91 -7.70
CA SER A 72 9.89 -5.30 -8.44
C SER A 72 11.11 -5.39 -7.51
N PRO A 73 12.01 -6.38 -7.70
CA PRO A 73 13.25 -6.44 -6.93
C PRO A 73 14.21 -5.30 -7.30
N ASN A 74 14.14 -4.77 -8.52
CA ASN A 74 14.99 -3.70 -8.99
C ASN A 74 14.53 -2.34 -8.41
N PRO A 75 15.38 -1.62 -7.65
CA PRO A 75 15.02 -0.32 -7.06
C PRO A 75 14.69 0.75 -8.11
N GLU A 76 15.35 0.77 -9.26
CA GLU A 76 15.04 1.74 -10.33
C GLU A 76 13.62 1.56 -10.87
N VAL A 77 13.19 0.31 -11.00
CA VAL A 77 11.83 -0.04 -11.42
C VAL A 77 10.82 0.35 -10.34
N ARG A 78 11.11 0.11 -9.05
CA ARG A 78 10.24 0.56 -7.95
C ARG A 78 10.08 2.07 -7.92
N ASN A 79 11.17 2.80 -8.10
CA ASN A 79 11.17 4.27 -8.12
C ASN A 79 10.40 4.86 -9.32
N SER A 80 10.05 4.04 -10.31
CA SER A 80 9.17 4.43 -11.41
C SER A 80 7.68 4.36 -11.05
N ALA A 81 7.30 3.79 -9.89
CA ALA A 81 5.90 3.68 -9.47
C ALA A 81 5.28 5.00 -8.97
N PRO A 82 5.93 5.80 -8.09
CA PRO A 82 5.34 7.04 -7.58
C PRO A 82 4.92 8.06 -8.66
N PRO A 83 5.71 8.30 -9.73
CA PRO A 83 5.32 9.21 -10.81
C PRO A 83 4.03 8.81 -11.55
N LEU A 84 3.58 7.55 -11.41
CA LEU A 84 2.32 7.14 -12.02
C LEU A 84 1.11 7.79 -11.36
N LEU A 85 1.19 8.25 -10.10
CA LEU A 85 0.10 9.04 -9.51
C LEU A 85 -0.08 10.38 -10.24
N ASP A 86 1.02 11.10 -10.50
CA ASP A 86 0.98 12.36 -11.24
C ASP A 86 0.54 12.15 -12.70
N GLU A 87 0.81 10.97 -13.26
CA GLU A 87 0.30 10.59 -14.58
C GLU A 87 -1.20 10.28 -14.55
N MET A 88 -1.69 9.60 -13.51
CA MET A 88 -3.11 9.33 -13.29
C MET A 88 -3.89 10.64 -13.21
N ASP A 89 -3.43 11.59 -12.39
CA ASP A 89 -4.07 12.91 -12.24
C ASP A 89 -4.10 13.70 -13.56
N ARG A 90 -2.97 13.75 -14.29
CA ARG A 90 -2.92 14.42 -15.61
C ARG A 90 -3.85 13.81 -16.67
N ARG A 91 -4.21 12.54 -16.51
CA ARG A 91 -5.13 11.83 -17.42
C ARG A 91 -6.56 11.79 -16.90
N GLY A 92 -6.87 12.45 -15.80
CA GLY A 92 -8.20 12.45 -15.19
C GLY A 92 -8.60 11.07 -14.63
N VAL A 93 -7.63 10.22 -14.30
CA VAL A 93 -7.84 8.92 -13.67
C VAL A 93 -7.63 9.09 -12.17
N THR A 94 -8.68 8.98 -11.36
CA THR A 94 -8.57 9.16 -9.91
C THR A 94 -7.92 7.92 -9.26
N PRO A 95 -6.77 8.05 -8.56
CA PRO A 95 -6.22 7.00 -7.72
C PRO A 95 -7.21 6.56 -6.64
N SER A 96 -7.07 5.31 -6.23
CA SER A 96 -7.87 4.71 -5.15
C SER A 96 -7.00 4.43 -3.94
N THR A 97 -7.61 4.14 -2.78
CA THR A 97 -6.88 3.64 -1.60
C THR A 97 -5.98 2.44 -1.92
N TYR A 98 -6.39 1.58 -2.86
CA TYR A 98 -5.56 0.46 -3.34
C TYR A 98 -4.33 0.90 -4.12
N THR A 99 -4.39 2.02 -4.84
CA THR A 99 -3.25 2.59 -5.57
C THR A 99 -2.17 3.06 -4.58
N PHE A 100 -2.57 3.75 -3.51
CA PHE A 100 -1.65 4.15 -2.43
C PHE A 100 -1.12 2.96 -1.65
N THR A 101 -1.98 1.98 -1.35
CA THR A 101 -1.56 0.71 -0.71
C THR A 101 -0.51 -0.02 -1.54
N ALA A 102 -0.69 -0.02 -2.87
CA ALA A 102 0.26 -0.65 -3.79
C ALA A 102 1.63 0.06 -3.81
N LEU A 103 1.67 1.39 -3.70
CA LEU A 103 2.93 2.13 -3.58
C LEU A 103 3.72 1.76 -2.32
N LEU A 104 3.02 1.55 -1.20
CA LEU A 104 3.64 1.15 0.06
C LEU A 104 4.34 -0.22 -0.01
N LEU A 105 4.02 -1.06 -1.01
CA LEU A 105 4.76 -2.31 -1.25
C LEU A 105 6.20 -2.07 -1.72
N GLY A 106 6.44 -0.95 -2.40
CA GLY A 106 7.73 -0.62 -3.01
C GLY A 106 8.61 0.31 -2.17
N VAL A 107 8.03 0.89 -1.13
CA VAL A 107 8.74 1.75 -0.17
C VAL A 107 9.83 0.97 0.57
N GLN A 108 10.99 1.60 0.75
CA GLN A 108 12.15 1.00 1.43
C GLN A 108 12.43 1.64 2.79
N THR A 109 11.97 2.86 3.02
CA THR A 109 12.23 3.60 4.27
C THR A 109 10.95 4.00 4.97
N ALA A 110 11.02 4.18 6.28
CA ALA A 110 9.87 4.65 7.04
C ALA A 110 9.47 6.09 6.66
N GLY A 111 10.42 6.93 6.26
CA GLY A 111 10.15 8.29 5.78
C GLY A 111 9.33 8.31 4.48
N GLU A 112 9.68 7.44 3.52
CA GLU A 112 8.89 7.25 2.30
C GLU A 112 7.47 6.75 2.61
N ALA A 113 7.31 5.83 3.58
CA ALA A 113 5.99 5.30 3.96
C ALA A 113 5.08 6.41 4.51
N VAL A 114 5.64 7.27 5.37
CA VAL A 114 4.94 8.46 5.89
C VAL A 114 4.60 9.42 4.75
N GLY A 115 5.53 9.67 3.83
CA GLY A 115 5.28 10.52 2.66
C GLY A 115 4.12 10.03 1.79
N VAL A 116 3.98 8.71 1.59
CA VAL A 116 2.83 8.14 0.86
C VAL A 116 1.52 8.33 1.62
N LEU A 117 1.52 8.17 2.95
CA LEU A 117 0.34 8.42 3.78
C LEU A 117 -0.08 9.89 3.77
N ASP A 118 0.86 10.82 3.91
CA ASP A 118 0.57 12.25 3.90
C ASP A 118 0.05 12.69 2.53
N ARG A 119 0.59 12.11 1.45
CA ARG A 119 0.05 12.32 0.10
C ARG A 119 -1.37 11.76 -0.05
N ALA A 120 -1.67 10.60 0.55
CA ALA A 120 -3.02 10.05 0.53
C ALA A 120 -4.02 10.92 1.32
N ARG A 121 -3.60 11.48 2.46
CA ARG A 121 -4.41 12.42 3.26
C ARG A 121 -4.69 13.74 2.55
N ALA A 122 -3.70 14.25 1.84
CA ALA A 122 -3.81 15.51 1.11
C ALA A 122 -4.54 15.36 -0.23
N TYR A 123 -4.90 14.15 -0.64
CA TYR A 123 -5.53 13.91 -1.93
C TYR A 123 -7.00 14.32 -1.90
N GLU A 124 -7.37 15.31 -2.73
CA GLU A 124 -8.76 15.79 -2.89
C GLU A 124 -9.61 14.83 -3.74
N GLY A 125 -9.74 13.58 -3.30
CA GLY A 125 -10.50 12.54 -4.00
C GLY A 125 -11.08 11.49 -3.06
N PRO A 126 -11.62 10.37 -3.59
CA PRO A 126 -12.30 9.34 -2.80
C PRO A 126 -11.33 8.43 -2.05
N VAL A 127 -10.20 8.96 -1.58
CA VAL A 127 -9.14 8.21 -0.91
C VAL A 127 -9.34 8.32 0.58
N GLU A 128 -9.79 7.22 1.19
CA GLU A 128 -9.89 7.10 2.64
C GLU A 128 -8.63 6.45 3.20
N VAL A 129 -8.07 7.06 4.25
CA VAL A 129 -6.96 6.48 5.02
C VAL A 129 -7.54 5.50 6.04
N ASP A 130 -7.72 4.27 5.60
CA ASP A 130 -8.32 3.19 6.38
C ASP A 130 -7.29 2.31 7.11
N VAL A 131 -7.80 1.29 7.81
CA VAL A 131 -6.98 0.28 8.50
C VAL A 131 -6.00 -0.42 7.55
N HIS A 132 -6.37 -0.65 6.30
CA HIS A 132 -5.53 -1.34 5.32
C HIS A 132 -4.34 -0.47 4.91
N LEU A 133 -4.59 0.81 4.63
CA LEU A 133 -3.53 1.74 4.24
C LEU A 133 -2.55 1.98 5.39
N TYR A 134 -3.06 2.13 6.62
CA TYR A 134 -2.21 2.19 7.82
C TYR A 134 -1.38 0.93 8.02
N ASN A 135 -1.99 -0.25 7.90
CA ASN A 135 -1.29 -1.52 8.03
C ASN A 135 -0.17 -1.68 7.00
N ALA A 136 -0.41 -1.27 5.75
CA ALA A 136 0.61 -1.28 4.71
C ALA A 136 1.79 -0.35 5.05
N ALA A 137 1.53 0.84 5.59
CA ALA A 137 2.57 1.78 5.97
C ALA A 137 3.39 1.28 7.18
N VAL A 138 2.72 0.75 8.21
CA VAL A 138 3.38 0.13 9.36
C VAL A 138 4.24 -1.06 8.92
N HIS A 139 3.74 -1.88 7.98
CA HIS A 139 4.51 -2.98 7.41
C HIS A 139 5.74 -2.50 6.62
N ALA A 140 5.62 -1.42 5.85
CA ALA A 140 6.74 -0.80 5.16
C ALA A 140 7.80 -0.29 6.15
N CYS A 141 7.39 0.38 7.23
CA CYS A 141 8.29 0.79 8.31
C CYS A 141 9.00 -0.40 8.98
N ALA A 142 8.34 -1.54 9.13
CA ALA A 142 8.93 -2.75 9.72
C ALA A 142 10.04 -3.38 8.84
N ARG A 143 10.02 -3.11 7.54
CA ARG A 143 11.01 -3.58 6.56
C ARG A 143 12.22 -2.66 6.45
N ASP A 144 12.14 -1.46 7.01
CA ASP A 144 13.22 -0.46 6.98
C ASP A 144 14.53 -1.05 7.54
N SER A 145 15.61 -0.89 6.78
CA SER A 145 16.95 -1.40 7.12
C SER A 145 17.73 -0.47 8.04
N THR A 146 17.27 0.76 8.27
CA THR A 146 17.97 1.79 9.04
C THR A 146 17.86 1.65 10.56
N ASN A 147 17.20 0.59 11.07
CA ASN A 147 16.87 0.39 12.49
C ASN A 147 16.07 1.55 13.15
N SER A 148 15.61 2.53 12.38
CA SER A 148 14.79 3.66 12.84
C SER A 148 13.29 3.48 12.54
N GLY A 149 12.94 2.46 11.75
CA GLY A 149 11.57 2.22 11.32
C GLY A 149 10.61 1.85 12.45
N TRP A 150 11.08 1.28 13.56
CA TRP A 150 10.22 0.88 14.68
C TRP A 150 9.65 2.09 15.43
N GLN A 151 10.40 3.19 15.58
CA GLN A 151 9.88 4.43 16.18
C GLN A 151 8.78 5.03 15.32
N THR A 152 9.00 5.10 14.00
CA THR A 152 8.01 5.61 13.05
C THR A 152 6.77 4.73 13.03
N ALA A 153 6.93 3.41 13.05
CA ALA A 153 5.81 2.48 13.12
C ALA A 153 4.95 2.70 14.39
N LEU A 154 5.59 2.90 15.55
CA LEU A 154 4.88 3.25 16.80
C LEU A 154 4.20 4.62 16.72
N ALA A 155 4.81 5.60 16.06
CA ALA A 155 4.19 6.90 15.83
C ALA A 155 2.93 6.74 14.95
N LEU A 156 3.00 5.93 13.90
CA LEU A 156 1.85 5.61 13.05
C LEU A 156 0.72 4.94 13.84
N LEU A 157 1.01 4.06 14.79
CA LEU A 157 -0.01 3.47 15.68
C LEU A 157 -0.77 4.54 16.48
N ARG A 158 -0.06 5.54 17.00
CA ARG A 158 -0.68 6.66 17.74
C ARG A 158 -1.53 7.51 16.82
N THR A 159 -1.04 7.79 15.61
CA THR A 159 -1.78 8.57 14.62
C THR A 159 -3.04 7.84 14.15
N MET A 160 -2.95 6.54 13.88
CA MET A 160 -4.08 5.68 13.52
C MET A 160 -5.21 5.78 14.56
N ARG A 161 -4.87 5.67 15.85
CA ARG A 161 -5.83 5.82 16.97
C ARG A 161 -6.42 7.23 17.05
N ARG A 162 -5.59 8.27 16.88
CA ARG A 162 -6.03 9.67 16.89
C ARG A 162 -7.02 9.96 15.76
N ASP A 163 -6.77 9.36 14.61
CA ASP A 163 -7.61 9.48 13.42
C ASP A 163 -8.87 8.58 13.51
N GLY A 164 -9.11 7.92 14.66
CA GLY A 164 -10.29 7.09 14.92
C GLY A 164 -10.24 5.70 14.27
N VAL A 165 -9.12 5.34 13.64
CA VAL A 165 -8.94 4.03 12.99
C VAL A 165 -8.45 3.03 14.04
N GLN A 166 -9.19 1.93 14.21
CA GLN A 166 -8.84 0.92 15.21
C GLN A 166 -7.72 -0.01 14.69
N PRO A 167 -6.59 -0.13 15.40
CA PRO A 167 -5.55 -1.08 15.04
C PRO A 167 -6.04 -2.51 15.21
N ASP A 168 -5.65 -3.38 14.28
CA ASP A 168 -6.00 -4.80 14.27
C ASP A 168 -4.79 -5.68 14.63
N GLY A 169 -4.98 -7.01 14.66
CA GLY A 169 -3.90 -7.96 14.92
C GLY A 169 -2.73 -7.83 13.93
N ARG A 170 -2.98 -7.40 12.68
CA ARG A 170 -1.92 -7.20 11.67
C ARG A 170 -1.09 -5.97 11.98
N THR A 171 -1.70 -4.90 12.50
CA THR A 171 -0.99 -3.71 12.97
C THR A 171 0.02 -4.11 14.05
N TYR A 172 -0.44 -4.77 15.12
CA TYR A 172 0.43 -5.20 16.23
C TYR A 172 1.49 -6.20 15.79
N GLY A 173 1.15 -7.17 14.93
CA GLY A 173 2.11 -8.12 14.38
C GLY A 173 3.26 -7.44 13.63
N SER A 174 2.94 -6.44 12.80
CA SER A 174 3.95 -5.67 12.06
C SER A 174 4.83 -4.81 12.98
N LEU A 175 4.24 -4.19 14.01
CA LEU A 175 4.97 -3.41 15.01
C LEU A 175 5.93 -4.27 15.82
N MET A 176 5.46 -5.41 16.32
CA MET A 176 6.32 -6.35 17.06
C MET A 176 7.45 -6.86 16.19
N HIS A 177 7.20 -7.12 14.89
CA HIS A 177 8.25 -7.49 13.95
C HIS A 177 9.30 -6.38 13.79
N ALA A 178 8.88 -5.11 13.64
CA ALA A 178 9.77 -3.95 13.56
C ALA A 178 10.65 -3.84 14.82
N CYS A 179 10.02 -3.89 16.00
CA CYS A 179 10.71 -3.84 17.30
C CYS A 179 11.70 -5.01 17.46
N ALA A 180 11.30 -6.23 17.09
CA ALA A 180 12.16 -7.42 17.15
C ALA A 180 13.42 -7.27 16.30
N ARG A 181 13.28 -6.75 15.07
CA ARG A 181 14.42 -6.49 14.17
C ARG A 181 15.37 -5.46 14.74
N ALA A 182 14.82 -4.41 15.35
CA ALA A 182 15.58 -3.34 16.00
C ALA A 182 16.11 -3.68 17.41
N GLY A 183 15.92 -4.93 17.89
CA GLY A 183 16.38 -5.36 19.21
C GLY A 183 15.58 -4.79 20.40
N GLN A 184 14.41 -4.20 20.14
CA GLN A 184 13.56 -3.57 21.14
C GLN A 184 12.58 -4.58 21.76
N ALA A 185 13.11 -5.65 22.37
CA ALA A 185 12.28 -6.75 22.91
C ALA A 185 11.28 -6.28 23.98
N ARG A 186 11.68 -5.38 24.88
CA ARG A 186 10.78 -4.82 25.90
C ARG A 186 9.57 -4.12 25.29
N VAL A 187 9.78 -3.37 24.21
CA VAL A 187 8.70 -2.68 23.49
C VAL A 187 7.80 -3.68 22.78
N ALA A 188 8.38 -4.71 22.15
CA ALA A 188 7.62 -5.78 21.52
C ALA A 188 6.72 -6.52 22.52
N LEU A 189 7.22 -6.83 23.72
CA LEU A 189 6.45 -7.46 24.79
C LEU A 189 5.33 -6.54 25.31
N SER A 190 5.62 -5.24 25.49
CA SER A 190 4.57 -4.28 25.89
C SER A 190 3.45 -4.19 24.86
N LEU A 191 3.75 -4.27 23.56
CA LEU A 191 2.75 -4.31 22.50
C LEU A 191 1.94 -5.61 22.51
N LEU A 192 2.58 -6.74 22.83
CA LEU A 192 1.91 -8.03 23.00
C LEU A 192 0.93 -7.99 24.17
N ASP A 193 1.35 -7.43 25.31
CA ASP A 193 0.50 -7.29 26.50
C ASP A 193 -0.67 -6.33 26.24
N GLU A 194 -0.43 -5.20 25.54
CA GLU A 194 -1.49 -4.30 25.09
C GLU A 194 -2.49 -5.01 24.17
N MET A 195 -2.00 -5.80 23.20
CA MET A 195 -2.84 -6.55 22.27
C MET A 195 -3.67 -7.61 23.00
N LYS A 196 -3.11 -8.31 24.00
CA LYS A 196 -3.83 -9.29 24.84
C LYS A 196 -4.92 -8.61 25.67
N ALA A 197 -4.62 -7.46 26.29
CA ALA A 197 -5.59 -6.70 27.05
C ALA A 197 -6.78 -6.25 26.20
N ARG A 198 -6.55 -6.03 24.90
CA ARG A 198 -7.58 -5.70 23.89
C ARG A 198 -8.17 -6.94 23.20
N GLY A 199 -7.75 -8.16 23.55
CA GLY A 199 -7.95 -9.38 22.77
C GLY A 199 -9.40 -9.82 22.53
N SER A 200 -10.37 -9.28 23.31
CA SER A 200 -11.81 -9.44 23.06
C SER A 200 -12.36 -8.50 21.97
N ASP A 201 -11.63 -7.42 21.66
CA ASP A 201 -12.13 -6.29 20.87
C ASP A 201 -11.39 -6.16 19.51
N LEU A 202 -10.31 -6.91 19.31
CA LEU A 202 -9.54 -6.89 18.06
C LEU A 202 -10.16 -7.80 17.00
N ALA A 203 -10.65 -7.20 15.92
CA ALA A 203 -11.07 -7.92 14.73
C ALA A 203 -9.88 -8.73 14.17
N GLY A 204 -10.00 -10.07 14.17
CA GLY A 204 -9.00 -10.99 13.61
C GLY A 204 -8.17 -11.80 14.61
N GLY A 205 -8.36 -11.58 15.92
CA GLY A 205 -7.67 -12.33 16.98
C GLY A 205 -6.15 -12.12 17.00
N ILE A 206 -5.47 -12.81 17.91
CA ILE A 206 -4.00 -12.73 18.01
C ILE A 206 -3.38 -13.63 16.94
N ASP A 207 -2.69 -13.04 15.96
CA ASP A 207 -1.97 -13.80 14.92
C ASP A 207 -0.79 -14.60 15.52
N ALA A 208 -0.72 -15.90 15.23
CA ALA A 208 0.39 -16.78 15.62
C ALA A 208 1.76 -16.25 15.14
N LYS A 209 1.79 -15.51 14.01
CA LYS A 209 3.01 -14.84 13.53
C LYS A 209 3.46 -13.72 14.46
N ALA A 210 2.51 -13.02 15.08
CA ALA A 210 2.75 -11.92 16.01
C ALA A 210 3.40 -12.46 17.30
N TRP A 211 2.87 -13.56 17.84
CA TRP A 211 3.49 -14.32 18.94
C TRP A 211 4.89 -14.82 18.60
N GLY A 212 5.06 -15.46 17.44
CA GLY A 212 6.38 -15.95 17.03
C GLY A 212 7.40 -14.82 16.83
N ALA A 213 6.97 -13.62 16.40
CA ALA A 213 7.83 -12.46 16.29
C ALA A 213 8.27 -11.93 17.67
N ALA A 214 7.35 -11.86 18.62
CA ALA A 214 7.65 -11.47 20.00
C ALA A 214 8.61 -12.46 20.69
N LEU A 215 8.38 -13.78 20.55
CA LEU A 215 9.26 -14.82 21.09
C LEU A 215 10.67 -14.74 20.50
N ARG A 216 10.79 -14.56 19.18
CA ARG A 216 12.10 -14.36 18.52
C ARG A 216 12.81 -13.09 19.00
N ALA A 217 12.06 -12.03 19.29
CA ALA A 217 12.63 -10.81 19.87
C ALA A 217 13.26 -11.10 21.25
N CYS A 218 12.54 -11.85 22.10
CA CYS A 218 13.00 -12.21 23.45
C CYS A 218 14.23 -13.13 23.41
N ALA A 219 14.21 -14.14 22.53
CA ALA A 219 15.33 -15.05 22.33
C ALA A 219 16.62 -14.33 21.91
N LYS A 220 16.53 -13.21 21.19
CA LYS A 220 17.68 -12.42 20.74
C LYS A 220 18.29 -11.54 21.85
N VAL A 221 17.51 -11.20 22.88
CA VAL A 221 17.93 -10.33 23.99
C VAL A 221 18.38 -11.12 25.23
N GLY A 222 18.23 -12.45 25.23
CA GLY A 222 18.59 -13.30 26.37
C GLY A 222 17.65 -13.12 27.56
N ASP A 223 16.47 -12.53 27.34
CA ASP A 223 15.46 -12.26 28.36
C ASP A 223 14.57 -13.51 28.52
N TYR A 224 15.17 -14.60 29.00
CA TYR A 224 14.56 -15.95 29.05
C TYR A 224 13.42 -16.05 30.08
N GLU A 225 13.31 -15.13 31.03
CA GLU A 225 12.26 -15.19 32.07
C GLU A 225 10.88 -14.75 31.58
N ARG A 226 10.79 -14.09 30.41
CA ARG A 226 9.51 -13.61 29.83
C ARG A 226 9.14 -14.24 28.48
N ALA A 227 9.97 -15.17 27.97
CA ALA A 227 9.74 -15.92 26.73
C ALA A 227 8.87 -17.16 26.98
#